data_AF-A0A0L0VK64-F1
#
_entry.id   AF-A0A0L0VK64-F1
#
_cell.length_a   1.000
_cell.length_b   1.000
_cell.length_c   1.000
_cell.angle_alpha   90.00
_cell.angle_beta   90.00
_cell.angle_gamma   90.00
#
_symmetry.space_group_name_H-M   'P 1'
#
loop_
_entity.id
_entity.type
_entity.pdbx_description
1 polymer ?
#
loop_
_entity_poly.entity_id
_entity_poly.type
_entity_poly.pdbx_seq_one_letter_code
_entity_poly.pdbx_strand_id
1 'polypeptide(L)'
;MSNIRKDAVNRSSKLIQAAEETGFFLSQEQCVNELMANKGRSPEDDPHQSVPLDSESTDSKICCWSKITSQQSDFANEQPLLQAIIEDAGHICLFLPKFHCELNPIELFWSYIKESYQKQAHTAKTFPSSKILFEEVRQSCPLITIRKYVRRTDRQLSVYREGYSGAESEALMKLYTSHRCVPRRAAMYV
;
A
#
# COMPACT_ATOMS: atom_id res chain seq x y z
N MET A 1 -14.79 9.08 -29.72
CA MET A 1 -13.51 8.41 -29.35
C MET A 1 -12.37 9.13 -30.05
N SER A 2 -11.45 9.75 -29.30
CA SER A 2 -10.30 10.52 -29.85
C SER A 2 -9.40 9.63 -30.72
N ASN A 3 -8.87 10.16 -31.82
CA ASN A 3 -7.99 9.44 -32.76
C ASN A 3 -6.76 8.83 -32.05
N ILE A 4 -6.29 9.48 -30.99
CA ILE A 4 -5.20 8.99 -30.13
C ILE A 4 -5.56 7.65 -29.48
N ARG A 5 -6.81 7.49 -29.02
CA ARG A 5 -7.28 6.26 -28.39
C ARG A 5 -7.41 5.12 -29.40
N LYS A 6 -7.82 5.42 -30.63
CA LYS A 6 -7.88 4.41 -31.71
C LYS A 6 -6.48 3.94 -32.13
N ASP A 7 -5.54 4.86 -32.22
CA ASP A 7 -4.14 4.54 -32.56
C ASP A 7 -3.47 3.71 -31.46
N ALA A 8 -3.68 4.06 -30.19
CA ALA A 8 -3.18 3.28 -29.05
C ALA A 8 -3.72 1.83 -29.04
N VAL A 9 -5.02 1.65 -29.29
CA VAL A 9 -5.65 0.31 -29.35
C VAL A 9 -5.14 -0.50 -30.54
N ASN A 10 -4.90 0.14 -31.68
CA ASN A 10 -4.40 -0.55 -32.85
C ASN A 10 -2.93 -0.98 -32.66
N ARG A 11 -2.12 -0.16 -31.99
CA ARG A 11 -0.73 -0.50 -31.62
C ARG A 11 -0.69 -1.64 -30.60
N SER A 12 -1.53 -1.61 -29.57
CA SER A 12 -1.58 -2.68 -28.57
C SER A 12 -2.01 -4.01 -29.18
N SER A 13 -3.01 -4.00 -30.08
CA SER A 13 -3.48 -5.21 -30.76
C SER A 13 -2.38 -5.89 -31.60
N LYS A 14 -1.55 -5.10 -32.29
CA LYS A 14 -0.44 -5.63 -33.09
C LYS A 14 0.67 -6.22 -32.22
N LEU A 15 0.96 -5.59 -31.08
CA LEU A 15 1.98 -6.06 -30.16
C LEU A 15 1.56 -7.37 -29.46
N ILE A 16 0.27 -7.49 -29.10
CA ILE A 16 -0.28 -8.71 -28.52
C ILE A 16 -0.20 -9.86 -29.53
N GLN A 17 -0.62 -9.65 -30.77
CA GLN A 17 -0.54 -10.66 -31.81
C GLN A 17 0.91 -11.11 -32.08
N ALA A 18 1.85 -10.16 -32.14
CA ALA A 18 3.27 -10.49 -32.31
C ALA A 18 3.84 -11.30 -31.14
N ALA A 19 3.42 -11.00 -29.89
CA ALA A 19 3.84 -11.74 -28.71
C ALA A 19 3.24 -13.15 -28.64
N GLU A 20 1.99 -13.32 -29.08
CA GLU A 20 1.34 -14.63 -29.20
C GLU A 20 2.01 -15.49 -30.28
N GLU A 21 2.38 -14.89 -31.41
CA GLU A 21 3.11 -15.55 -32.50
C GLU A 21 4.53 -16.00 -32.09
N THR A 22 5.20 -15.27 -31.19
CA THR A 22 6.52 -15.66 -30.63
C THR A 22 6.42 -16.48 -29.34
N GLY A 23 5.22 -16.92 -28.94
CA GLY A 23 5.04 -17.77 -27.76
C GLY A 23 5.38 -17.10 -26.43
N PHE A 24 5.10 -15.79 -26.30
CA PHE A 24 5.44 -14.92 -25.17
C PHE A 24 6.95 -14.85 -24.86
N PHE A 25 7.80 -15.43 -25.72
CA PHE A 25 9.25 -15.43 -25.60
C PHE A 25 9.86 -14.46 -26.60
N LEU A 26 10.86 -13.68 -26.18
CA LEU A 26 11.60 -12.80 -27.07
C LEU A 26 12.43 -13.64 -28.04
N SER A 27 12.43 -13.29 -29.33
CA SER A 27 13.26 -14.01 -30.30
C SER A 27 14.75 -13.80 -29.98
N GLN A 28 15.59 -14.75 -30.37
CA GLN A 28 17.03 -14.67 -30.12
C GLN A 28 17.64 -13.42 -30.79
N GLU A 29 17.09 -12.97 -31.92
CA GLU A 29 17.49 -11.74 -32.59
C GLU A 29 17.11 -10.47 -31.81
N GLN A 30 15.94 -10.45 -31.19
CA GLN A 30 15.51 -9.33 -30.33
C GLN A 30 16.39 -9.21 -29.08
N CYS A 31 16.70 -10.34 -28.45
CA CYS A 31 17.58 -10.40 -27.29
C CYS A 31 19.02 -9.94 -27.64
N VAL A 32 19.53 -10.36 -28.80
CA VAL A 32 20.85 -9.92 -29.29
C VAL A 32 20.84 -8.42 -29.62
N ASN A 33 19.79 -7.90 -30.24
CA ASN A 33 19.69 -6.46 -30.54
C ASN A 33 19.64 -5.58 -29.29
N GLU A 34 18.91 -5.99 -28.25
CA GLU A 34 18.93 -5.30 -26.95
C GLU A 34 20.30 -5.36 -26.26
N LEU A 35 20.97 -6.51 -26.29
CA LEU A 35 22.32 -6.66 -25.75
C LEU A 35 23.35 -5.81 -26.49
N MET A 36 23.24 -5.70 -27.82
CA MET A 36 24.12 -4.87 -28.65
C MET A 36 23.85 -3.37 -28.44
N ALA A 37 22.60 -2.97 -28.22
CA ALA A 37 22.24 -1.59 -27.86
C ALA A 37 22.82 -1.18 -26.49
N ASN A 38 22.90 -2.11 -25.53
CA ASN A 38 23.47 -1.84 -24.21
C ASN A 38 25.00 -1.89 -24.17
N LYS A 39 25.65 -2.64 -25.08
CA LYS A 39 27.12 -2.75 -25.15
C LYS A 39 27.81 -1.55 -25.83
N GLY A 40 27.05 -0.63 -26.41
CA GLY A 40 27.57 0.57 -27.07
C GLY A 40 27.98 1.72 -26.13
N ARG A 41 27.90 1.54 -24.80
CA ARG A 41 28.23 2.57 -23.80
C ARG A 41 29.40 2.09 -22.94
N SER A 42 30.62 2.32 -23.38
CA SER A 42 31.81 2.10 -22.54
C SER A 42 31.98 3.23 -21.51
N PRO A 43 32.32 2.91 -20.25
CA PRO A 43 32.67 3.88 -19.21
C PRO A 43 34.20 3.96 -19.00
N GLU A 44 34.88 4.91 -19.64
CA GLU A 44 36.23 5.39 -19.30
C GLU A 44 36.24 6.85 -19.82
N ASP A 45 36.44 7.92 -19.04
CA ASP A 45 37.64 8.26 -18.30
C ASP A 45 37.39 9.24 -17.13
N ASP A 46 38.27 9.11 -16.13
CA ASP A 46 38.80 10.11 -15.18
C ASP A 46 38.24 10.16 -13.73
N PRO A 47 38.99 9.67 -12.72
CA PRO A 47 38.67 9.79 -11.32
C PRO A 47 39.33 11.04 -10.74
N HIS A 48 38.56 12.11 -10.50
CA HIS A 48 38.72 13.07 -9.40
C HIS A 48 37.91 14.35 -9.72
N GLN A 49 36.71 14.50 -9.15
CA GLN A 49 36.29 15.74 -8.48
C GLN A 49 34.89 15.64 -7.84
N SER A 50 34.90 15.91 -6.53
CA SER A 50 33.85 16.39 -5.63
C SER A 50 32.42 16.61 -6.15
N VAL A 51 31.49 15.96 -5.45
CA VAL A 51 30.05 16.23 -5.28
C VAL A 51 29.73 17.74 -5.21
N PRO A 52 28.63 18.19 -5.83
CA PRO A 52 27.47 18.58 -5.01
C PRO A 52 26.20 17.78 -5.34
N LEU A 53 25.50 17.38 -4.28
CA LEU A 53 24.17 16.78 -4.34
C LEU A 53 23.21 17.75 -5.04
N ASP A 54 22.60 17.29 -6.12
CA ASP A 54 21.21 17.56 -6.55
C ASP A 54 21.11 17.31 -8.06
N SER A 55 20.95 16.03 -8.43
CA SER A 55 20.25 15.69 -9.66
C SER A 55 19.62 14.31 -9.51
N GLU A 56 18.29 14.27 -9.58
CA GLU A 56 17.51 13.04 -9.68
C GLU A 56 18.02 12.23 -10.87
N SER A 57 18.80 11.18 -10.59
CA SER A 57 19.24 10.25 -11.62
C SER A 57 18.10 9.27 -11.92
N THR A 58 17.55 9.41 -13.11
CA THR A 58 16.48 8.58 -13.69
C THR A 58 16.95 7.17 -14.07
N ASP A 59 17.82 6.54 -13.27
CA ASP A 59 18.49 5.28 -13.60
C ASP A 59 18.23 4.12 -12.61
N SER A 60 17.31 4.31 -11.65
CA SER A 60 16.95 3.29 -10.65
C SER A 60 15.82 2.33 -11.09
N LYS A 61 15.62 2.10 -12.40
CA LYS A 61 14.55 1.21 -12.88
C LYS A 61 14.90 -0.28 -12.88
N ILE A 62 16.17 -0.64 -12.69
CA ILE A 62 16.70 -2.00 -12.93
C ILE A 62 17.41 -2.56 -11.68
N CYS A 63 16.96 -2.19 -10.47
CA CYS A 63 17.65 -2.63 -9.26
C CYS A 63 17.41 -4.12 -8.94
N CYS A 64 16.29 -4.72 -9.39
CA CYS A 64 16.01 -6.14 -9.19
C CYS A 64 14.98 -6.69 -10.18
N TRP A 65 15.04 -8.00 -10.46
CA TRP A 65 14.06 -8.73 -11.30
C TRP A 65 12.62 -8.46 -10.88
N SER A 66 12.34 -8.44 -9.57
CA SER A 66 11.01 -8.12 -9.04
C SER A 66 10.49 -6.74 -9.50
N LYS A 67 11.36 -5.72 -9.53
CA LYS A 67 10.98 -4.38 -9.98
C LYS A 67 10.70 -4.37 -11.49
N ILE A 68 11.56 -5.03 -12.28
CA ILE A 68 11.41 -5.15 -13.73
C ILE A 68 10.10 -5.84 -14.08
N THR A 69 9.79 -6.97 -13.42
CA THR A 69 8.54 -7.72 -13.59
C THR A 69 7.34 -6.86 -13.20
N SER A 70 7.39 -6.17 -12.04
CA SER A 70 6.28 -5.30 -11.59
C SER A 70 5.97 -4.13 -12.53
N GLN A 71 6.92 -3.76 -13.39
CA GLN A 71 6.78 -2.67 -14.36
C GLN A 71 6.29 -3.16 -15.73
N GLN A 72 6.28 -4.47 -15.98
CA GLN A 72 5.70 -4.99 -17.21
C GLN A 72 4.20 -4.73 -17.23
N SER A 73 3.64 -4.51 -18.43
CA SER A 73 2.27 -4.01 -18.58
C SER A 73 1.21 -5.01 -18.17
N ASP A 74 1.48 -6.30 -18.28
CA ASP A 74 0.64 -7.38 -17.77
C ASP A 74 0.52 -7.30 -16.25
N PHE A 75 1.63 -7.23 -15.51
CA PHE A 75 1.62 -7.14 -14.04
C PHE A 75 1.13 -5.79 -13.52
N ALA A 76 1.50 -4.68 -14.18
CA ALA A 76 1.15 -3.34 -13.71
C ALA A 76 -0.35 -3.03 -13.88
N ASN A 77 -1.00 -3.63 -14.88
CA ASN A 77 -2.42 -3.43 -15.14
C ASN A 77 -3.30 -4.55 -14.58
N GLU A 78 -2.72 -5.63 -14.06
CA GLU A 78 -3.47 -6.71 -13.45
C GLU A 78 -4.06 -6.24 -12.11
N GLN A 79 -5.38 -6.41 -11.99
CA GLN A 79 -6.08 -6.16 -10.74
C GLN A 79 -5.85 -7.34 -9.79
N PRO A 80 -5.45 -7.11 -8.52
CA PRO A 80 -5.29 -8.18 -7.55
C PRO A 80 -6.57 -9.02 -7.43
N LEU A 81 -6.44 -10.35 -7.45
CA LEU A 81 -7.57 -11.28 -7.38
C LEU A 81 -8.53 -10.97 -6.21
N LEU A 82 -7.98 -10.66 -5.04
CA LEU A 82 -8.78 -10.31 -3.86
C LEU A 82 -9.58 -9.01 -4.07
N GLN A 83 -9.00 -8.03 -4.76
CA GLN A 83 -9.71 -6.79 -5.08
C GLN A 83 -10.89 -7.09 -6.02
N ALA A 84 -10.68 -7.90 -7.06
CA ALA A 84 -11.73 -8.30 -7.99
C ALA A 84 -12.88 -9.03 -7.27
N ILE A 85 -12.57 -10.02 -6.41
CA ILE A 85 -13.60 -10.76 -5.64
C ILE A 85 -14.43 -9.83 -4.74
N ILE A 86 -13.77 -8.86 -4.07
CA ILE A 86 -14.44 -7.91 -3.18
C ILE A 86 -15.35 -6.95 -3.97
N GLU A 87 -14.85 -6.44 -5.09
CA GLU A 87 -15.60 -5.53 -5.96
C GLU A 87 -16.77 -6.22 -6.67
N ASP A 88 -16.60 -7.46 -7.13
CA ASP A 88 -17.65 -8.30 -7.72
C ASP A 88 -18.79 -8.58 -6.71
N ALA A 89 -18.46 -8.67 -5.43
CA ALA A 89 -19.44 -8.77 -4.35
C ALA A 89 -20.15 -7.44 -4.02
N GLY A 90 -19.80 -6.33 -4.71
CA GLY A 90 -20.38 -5.00 -4.50
C GLY A 90 -19.77 -4.22 -3.34
N HIS A 91 -18.59 -4.62 -2.86
CA HIS A 91 -17.87 -3.95 -1.77
C HIS A 91 -16.72 -3.08 -2.27
N ILE A 92 -16.30 -2.12 -1.45
CA ILE A 92 -15.14 -1.26 -1.72
C ILE A 92 -13.91 -1.89 -1.06
N CYS A 93 -12.89 -2.22 -1.85
CA CYS A 93 -11.61 -2.71 -1.35
C CYS A 93 -10.71 -1.52 -0.94
N LEU A 94 -10.49 -1.33 0.36
CA LEU A 94 -9.61 -0.29 0.88
C LEU A 94 -8.21 -0.85 1.17
N PHE A 95 -7.20 -0.36 0.45
CA PHE A 95 -5.81 -0.66 0.73
C PHE A 95 -5.26 0.27 1.80
N LEU A 96 -4.81 -0.30 2.92
CA LEU A 96 -4.17 0.46 3.98
C LEU A 96 -2.66 0.62 3.68
N PRO A 97 -2.07 1.78 4.00
CA PRO A 97 -0.64 1.98 3.89
C PRO A 97 0.15 0.95 4.72
N LYS A 98 1.30 0.51 4.19
CA LYS A 98 2.18 -0.43 4.91
C LYS A 98 2.77 0.26 6.14
N PHE A 99 2.89 -0.49 7.25
CA PHE A 99 3.46 -0.02 8.52
C PHE A 99 2.69 1.10 9.24
N HIS A 100 1.41 1.28 8.90
CA HIS A 100 0.51 2.25 9.54
C HIS A 100 -0.65 1.54 10.24
N CYS A 101 -0.35 0.74 11.27
CA CYS A 101 -1.36 -0.06 11.98
C CYS A 101 -2.40 0.81 12.72
N GLU A 102 -2.05 2.05 13.06
CA GLU A 102 -2.94 3.07 13.62
C GLU A 102 -4.08 3.48 12.66
N LEU A 103 -3.91 3.24 11.35
CA LEU A 103 -4.94 3.46 10.35
C LEU A 103 -5.90 2.27 10.20
N ASN A 104 -5.66 1.17 10.94
CA ASN A 104 -6.52 -0.01 10.91
C ASN A 104 -7.39 -0.07 12.19
N PRO A 105 -8.71 0.20 12.11
CA PRO A 105 -9.56 0.24 13.29
C PRO A 105 -9.71 -1.13 13.98
N ILE A 106 -9.40 -2.24 13.29
CA ILE A 106 -9.44 -3.59 13.88
C ILE A 106 -8.39 -3.76 14.98
N GLU A 107 -7.27 -3.03 14.93
CA GLU A 107 -6.22 -3.11 15.95
C GLU A 107 -6.74 -2.63 17.32
N LEU A 108 -7.54 -1.55 17.33
CA LEU A 108 -8.19 -1.05 18.53
C LEU A 108 -9.23 -2.03 19.07
N PHE A 109 -9.94 -2.72 18.17
CA PHE A 109 -10.87 -3.79 18.55
C PHE A 109 -10.13 -5.00 19.15
N TRP A 110 -9.00 -5.40 18.59
CA TRP A 110 -8.14 -6.43 19.16
C TRP A 110 -7.56 -6.03 20.51
N SER A 111 -7.18 -4.77 20.72
CA SER A 111 -6.75 -4.27 22.03
C SER A 111 -7.86 -4.45 23.08
N TYR A 112 -9.11 -4.10 22.74
CA TYR A 112 -10.27 -4.31 23.63
C TYR A 112 -10.46 -5.78 23.99
N ILE A 113 -10.42 -6.66 22.99
CA ILE A 113 -10.58 -8.10 23.20
C ILE A 113 -9.48 -8.63 24.11
N LYS A 114 -8.22 -8.30 23.82
CA LYS A 114 -7.08 -8.77 24.62
C LYS A 114 -7.20 -8.32 26.07
N GLU A 115 -7.54 -7.06 26.31
CA GLU A 115 -7.71 -6.52 27.66
C GLU A 115 -8.84 -7.22 28.42
N SER A 116 -10.02 -7.35 27.79
CA SER A 116 -11.19 -7.97 28.41
C SER A 116 -10.99 -9.48 28.65
N TYR A 117 -10.36 -10.16 27.69
CA TYR A 117 -9.99 -11.56 27.81
C TYR A 117 -8.99 -11.78 28.94
N GLN A 118 -7.94 -10.95 29.04
CA GLN A 118 -6.94 -11.07 30.08
C GLN A 118 -7.53 -10.92 31.49
N LYS A 119 -8.51 -10.02 31.67
CA LYS A 119 -9.23 -9.84 32.94
C LYS A 119 -10.00 -11.09 33.38
N GLN A 120 -10.46 -11.89 32.41
CA GLN A 120 -11.31 -13.06 32.64
C GLN A 120 -10.58 -14.38 32.42
N ALA A 121 -9.31 -14.36 32.00
CA ALA A 121 -8.57 -15.57 31.61
C ALA A 121 -8.50 -16.63 32.73
N HIS A 122 -8.59 -16.21 34.00
CA HIS A 122 -8.61 -17.11 35.16
C HIS A 122 -9.87 -18.00 35.24
N THR A 123 -10.97 -17.64 34.56
CA THR A 123 -12.21 -18.42 34.52
C THR A 123 -12.17 -19.56 33.51
N ALA A 124 -11.31 -19.45 32.49
CA ALA A 124 -11.17 -20.41 31.41
C ALA A 124 -9.89 -21.25 31.57
N LYS A 125 -10.02 -22.46 32.14
CA LYS A 125 -8.88 -23.35 32.43
C LYS A 125 -8.51 -24.31 31.29
N THR A 126 -9.43 -24.53 30.37
CA THR A 126 -9.26 -25.47 29.25
C THR A 126 -9.39 -24.74 27.92
N PHE A 127 -8.76 -25.26 26.87
CA PHE A 127 -8.84 -24.66 25.55
C PHE A 127 -10.29 -24.48 25.02
N PRO A 128 -11.23 -25.43 25.21
CA PRO A 128 -12.63 -25.20 24.87
C PRO A 128 -13.25 -24.03 25.64
N SER A 129 -13.00 -23.92 26.95
CA SER A 129 -13.50 -22.79 27.75
C SER A 129 -12.89 -21.45 27.30
N SER A 130 -11.63 -21.45 26.88
CA SER A 130 -10.94 -20.27 26.35
C SER A 130 -11.54 -19.80 25.02
N LYS A 131 -11.96 -20.73 24.15
CA LYS A 131 -12.68 -20.38 22.91
C LYS A 131 -14.04 -19.73 23.20
N ILE A 132 -14.78 -20.27 24.16
CA ILE A 132 -16.07 -19.70 24.58
C ILE A 132 -15.85 -18.29 25.13
N LEU A 133 -14.89 -18.13 26.05
CA LEU A 133 -14.55 -16.83 26.62
C LEU A 133 -14.12 -15.81 25.55
N PHE A 134 -13.32 -16.23 24.56
CA PHE A 134 -12.94 -15.36 23.45
C PHE A 134 -14.16 -14.86 22.68
N GLU A 135 -15.12 -15.74 22.37
CA GLU A 135 -16.31 -15.38 21.62
C GLU A 135 -17.23 -14.44 22.42
N GLU A 136 -17.41 -14.70 23.71
CA GLU A 136 -18.16 -13.83 24.63
C GLU A 136 -17.53 -12.44 24.69
N VAL A 137 -16.21 -12.36 24.88
CA VAL A 137 -15.48 -11.09 24.92
C VAL A 137 -15.57 -10.35 23.59
N ARG A 138 -15.42 -11.06 22.46
CA ARG A 138 -15.53 -10.49 21.12
C ARG A 138 -16.89 -9.84 20.87
N GLN A 139 -17.97 -10.49 21.33
CA GLN A 139 -19.33 -9.98 21.20
C GLN A 139 -19.67 -8.90 22.24
N SER A 140 -18.96 -8.84 23.36
CA SER A 140 -19.22 -7.87 24.43
C SER A 140 -18.86 -6.42 24.08
N CYS A 141 -18.10 -6.18 23.02
CA CYS A 141 -17.63 -4.85 22.66
C CYS A 141 -18.80 -3.92 22.29
N PRO A 142 -19.04 -2.82 23.03
CA PRO A 142 -20.16 -1.94 22.74
C PRO A 142 -20.04 -1.28 21.36
N LEU A 143 -21.14 -1.21 20.63
CA LEU A 143 -21.18 -0.54 19.31
C LEU A 143 -20.67 0.92 19.37
N ILE A 144 -20.91 1.61 20.48
CA ILE A 144 -20.43 2.98 20.70
C ILE A 144 -18.90 3.04 20.72
N THR A 145 -18.25 2.00 21.24
CA THR A 145 -16.79 1.88 21.32
C THR A 145 -16.21 1.61 19.94
N ILE A 146 -16.82 0.70 19.17
CA ILE A 146 -16.45 0.43 17.76
C ILE A 146 -16.54 1.73 16.93
N ARG A 147 -17.62 2.49 17.09
CA ARG A 147 -17.78 3.80 16.42
C ARG A 147 -16.70 4.81 16.82
N LYS A 148 -16.24 4.80 18.07
CA LYS A 148 -15.12 5.65 18.53
C LYS A 148 -13.81 5.25 17.88
N TYR A 149 -13.56 3.95 17.65
CA TYR A 149 -12.36 3.47 16.96
C TYR A 149 -12.29 3.96 15.53
N VAL A 150 -13.37 3.82 14.76
CA VAL A 150 -13.44 4.34 13.38
C VAL A 150 -13.19 5.86 13.35
N ARG A 151 -13.79 6.63 14.27
CA ARG A 151 -13.56 8.07 14.36
C ARG A 151 -12.12 8.43 14.72
N ARG A 152 -11.47 7.65 15.59
CA ARG A 152 -10.06 7.84 15.94
C ARG A 152 -9.17 7.62 14.71
N THR A 153 -9.42 6.56 13.96
CA THR A 153 -8.71 6.27 12.70
C THR A 153 -8.92 7.35 11.65
N ASP A 154 -10.15 7.85 11.48
CA ASP A 154 -10.45 8.94 10.54
C ASP A 154 -9.73 10.25 10.91
N ARG A 155 -9.65 10.56 12.21
CA ARG A 155 -8.86 11.70 12.69
C ARG A 155 -7.36 11.51 12.47
N GLN A 156 -6.83 10.30 12.71
CA GLN A 156 -5.44 9.96 12.42
C GLN A 156 -5.13 10.18 10.93
N LEU A 157 -6.02 9.73 10.05
CA LEU A 157 -5.92 9.94 8.61
C LEU A 157 -5.95 11.42 8.23
N SER A 158 -6.80 12.22 8.88
CA SER A 158 -6.83 13.68 8.71
C SER A 158 -5.48 14.32 9.07
N VAL A 159 -4.81 13.85 10.13
CA VAL A 159 -3.50 14.37 10.54
C VAL A 159 -2.43 14.06 9.49
N TYR A 160 -2.44 12.84 8.95
CA TYR A 160 -1.50 12.42 7.92
C TYR A 160 -1.71 13.14 6.58
N ARG A 161 -2.96 13.46 6.25
CA ARG A 161 -3.29 14.27 5.06
C ARG A 161 -2.70 15.68 5.13
N GLU A 162 -2.49 16.22 6.33
CA GLU A 162 -1.82 17.50 6.54
C GLU A 162 -0.28 17.38 6.56
N GLY A 163 0.26 16.15 6.46
CA GLY A 163 1.70 15.88 6.39
C GLY A 163 2.38 15.61 7.73
N TYR A 164 1.64 15.62 8.85
CA TYR A 164 2.21 15.35 10.17
C TYR A 164 2.36 13.84 10.41
N SER A 165 3.46 13.41 11.03
CA SER A 165 3.70 12.00 11.34
C SER A 165 4.42 11.82 12.68
N GLY A 166 4.48 10.58 13.18
CA GLY A 166 5.18 10.25 14.43
C GLY A 166 4.70 11.08 15.63
N ALA A 167 5.65 11.67 16.36
CA ALA A 167 5.38 12.42 17.60
C ALA A 167 4.44 13.62 17.41
N GLU A 168 4.55 14.32 16.27
CA GLU A 168 3.67 15.46 15.95
C GLU A 168 2.21 15.01 15.82
N SER A 169 2.01 13.87 15.17
CA SER A 169 0.68 13.31 15.01
C SER A 169 0.09 12.90 16.35
N GLU A 170 0.89 12.30 17.24
CA GLU A 170 0.43 11.95 18.59
C GLU A 170 0.04 13.18 19.42
N ALA A 171 0.81 14.26 19.33
CA ALA A 171 0.53 15.52 20.00
C ALA A 171 -0.79 16.13 19.50
N LEU A 172 -0.97 16.21 18.19
CA LEU A 172 -2.20 16.73 17.57
C LEU A 172 -3.42 15.85 17.90
N MET A 173 -3.25 14.53 17.93
CA MET A 173 -4.32 13.60 18.28
C MET A 173 -4.78 13.72 19.74
N LYS A 174 -3.90 14.20 20.64
CA LYS A 174 -4.23 14.54 22.04
C LYS A 174 -4.88 15.91 22.15
N LEU A 175 -4.39 16.91 21.40
CA LEU A 175 -4.93 18.26 21.41
C LEU A 175 -6.36 18.31 20.85
N TYR A 176 -6.63 17.59 19.76
CA TYR A 176 -7.90 17.61 19.04
C TYR A 176 -8.80 16.41 19.36
N THR A 177 -8.79 15.93 20.61
CA THR A 177 -9.57 14.75 21.03
C THR A 177 -11.08 14.90 20.87
N SER A 178 -11.60 16.12 21.06
CA SER A 178 -13.02 16.48 20.91
C SER A 178 -13.46 16.68 19.45
N HIS A 179 -12.50 16.81 18.52
CA HIS A 179 -12.78 17.07 17.11
C HIS A 179 -12.77 15.77 16.29
N ARG A 180 -13.48 15.81 15.15
CA ARG A 180 -13.51 14.69 14.19
C ARG A 180 -12.33 14.74 13.22
N CYS A 181 -11.84 15.93 12.90
CA CYS A 181 -10.69 16.18 12.04
C CYS A 181 -9.76 17.19 12.70
N VAL A 182 -8.50 17.19 12.27
CA VAL A 182 -7.51 18.19 12.69
C VAL A 182 -7.51 19.32 11.66
N PRO A 183 -7.65 20.60 12.06
CA PRO A 183 -7.67 21.72 11.12
C PRO A 183 -6.38 21.83 10.29
N ARG A 184 -6.50 22.42 9.10
CA ARG A 184 -5.31 22.81 8.31
C ARG A 184 -4.42 23.73 9.13
N ARG A 185 -3.11 23.48 9.12
CA ARG A 185 -2.10 24.23 9.89
C ARG A 185 -2.26 24.14 11.41
N ALA A 186 -2.86 23.08 11.93
CA ALA A 186 -3.02 22.89 13.38
C ALA A 186 -1.69 22.91 14.17
N ALA A 187 -0.57 22.52 13.55
CA ALA A 187 0.73 22.57 14.20
C ALA A 187 1.33 23.99 14.35
N MET A 188 0.70 25.05 13.80
CA MET A 188 1.13 26.42 14.10
C MET A 188 0.87 26.84 15.55
N TYR A 189 0.11 26.04 16.30
CA TYR A 189 -0.26 26.30 17.70
C TYR A 189 0.27 25.23 18.67
N VAL A 190 1.16 24.35 18.20
CA VAL A 190 1.87 23.33 18.99
C VAL A 190 3.29 23.80 19.22
#